data_AF-A0A7C1H7Q0-F1
#
_entry.id   AF-A0A7C1H7Q0-F1
#
_cell.length_a   1.000
_cell.length_b   1.000
_cell.length_c   1.000
_cell.angle_alpha   90.00
_cell.angle_beta   90.00
_cell.angle_gamma   90.00
#
_symmetry.space_group_name_H-M   'P 1'
#
loop_
_entity.id
_entity.type
_entity.pdbx_description
1 polymer ?
#
loop_
_entity_poly.entity_id
_entity_poly.type
_entity_poly.pdbx_seq_one_letter_code
_entity_poly.pdbx_strand_id
1 'polypeptide(L)'
;MRVPGAAYRLQFNSGFTFSNAFDILEYLKELGITEIYASPVFSSRKGSPHGYDVVNPGKISEEAGGEEGLERLLQNAAEKNMGWIQDIVPN
;
A
#
# COMPACT_ATOMS: atom_id res chain seq x y z
N MET A 1 0.59 18.09 12.32
CA MET A 1 0.77 16.70 12.81
C MET A 1 -0.53 15.97 12.56
N ARG A 2 -0.51 14.84 11.83
CA ARG A 2 -1.70 14.04 11.52
C ARG A 2 -1.85 12.95 12.59
N VAL A 3 -2.97 12.91 13.28
CA VAL A 3 -3.26 11.87 14.27
C VAL A 3 -4.08 10.78 13.59
N PRO A 4 -3.61 9.52 13.55
CA PRO A 4 -4.40 8.41 13.01
C PRO A 4 -5.72 8.22 13.74
N GLY A 5 -6.80 8.04 13.00
CA GLY A 5 -8.14 7.78 13.52
C GLY A 5 -8.52 6.29 13.40
N ALA A 6 -8.67 5.82 12.17
CA ALA A 6 -8.98 4.45 11.82
C ALA A 6 -8.05 3.97 10.70
N ALA A 7 -7.27 2.92 10.98
CA ALA A 7 -6.39 2.28 10.03
C ALA A 7 -7.05 1.06 9.36
N TYR A 8 -6.88 0.93 8.05
CA TYR A 8 -7.36 -0.21 7.27
C TYR A 8 -6.19 -0.94 6.60
N ARG A 9 -6.06 -2.24 6.88
CA ARG A 9 -4.97 -3.07 6.37
C ARG A 9 -5.22 -3.51 4.93
N LEU A 10 -4.30 -3.19 4.02
CA LEU A 10 -4.29 -3.68 2.64
C LEU A 10 -3.12 -4.64 2.41
N GLN A 11 -3.42 -5.75 1.72
CA GLN A 11 -2.48 -6.82 1.40
C GLN A 11 -2.11 -6.74 -0.09
N PHE A 12 -0.96 -6.17 -0.39
CA PHE A 12 -0.46 -6.00 -1.75
C PHE A 12 0.22 -7.27 -2.28
N ASN A 13 -0.17 -7.69 -3.48
CA ASN A 13 0.40 -8.79 -4.25
C ASN A 13 -0.12 -8.72 -5.69
N SER A 14 0.18 -9.72 -6.52
CA SER A 14 -0.28 -9.78 -7.92
C SER A 14 -1.80 -9.85 -8.09
N GLY A 15 -2.56 -10.26 -7.06
CA GLY A 15 -4.02 -10.32 -7.07
C GLY A 15 -4.71 -9.07 -6.50
N PHE A 16 -3.98 -8.23 -5.76
CA PHE A 16 -4.45 -6.95 -5.26
C PHE A 16 -3.31 -5.92 -5.29
N THR A 17 -3.29 -5.13 -6.36
CA THR A 17 -2.23 -4.18 -6.72
C THR A 17 -2.51 -2.77 -6.18
N PHE A 18 -1.55 -1.85 -6.35
CA PHE A 18 -1.76 -0.42 -6.08
C PHE A 18 -2.92 0.18 -6.89
N SER A 19 -3.15 -0.30 -8.11
CA SER A 19 -4.31 0.10 -8.91
C SER A 19 -5.62 -0.37 -8.29
N ASN A 20 -5.66 -1.59 -7.74
CA ASN A 20 -6.87 -2.07 -7.07
C ASN A 20 -7.14 -1.31 -5.77
N ALA A 21 -6.08 -0.94 -5.03
CA ALA A 21 -6.22 -0.06 -3.87
C ALA A 21 -6.71 1.33 -4.25
N PHE A 22 -6.26 1.88 -5.39
CA PHE A 22 -6.74 3.15 -5.91
C PHE A 22 -8.26 3.12 -6.14
N ASP A 23 -8.78 2.04 -6.73
CA ASP A 23 -10.20 1.90 -7.08
C ASP A 23 -11.13 1.89 -5.85
N ILE A 24 -10.62 1.48 -4.68
CA ILE A 24 -11.42 1.42 -3.44
C ILE A 24 -11.22 2.64 -2.53
N LEU A 25 -10.40 3.62 -2.89
CA LEU A 25 -10.11 4.75 -2.00
C LEU A 25 -11.36 5.55 -1.61
N GLU A 26 -12.30 5.77 -2.54
CA GLU A 26 -13.53 6.49 -2.20
C GLU A 26 -14.40 5.69 -1.24
N TYR A 27 -14.50 4.37 -1.44
CA TYR A 27 -15.18 3.48 -0.50
C TYR A 27 -14.56 3.54 0.91
N LEU A 28 -13.22 3.50 1.01
CA LEU A 28 -12.54 3.57 2.31
C LEU A 28 -12.77 4.92 2.99
N LYS A 29 -12.79 6.02 2.23
CA LYS A 29 -13.11 7.34 2.73
C LYS A 29 -14.56 7.43 3.23
N GLU A 30 -15.53 6.92 2.48
CA GLU A 30 -16.94 6.86 2.90
C GLU A 30 -17.13 5.99 4.15
N LEU A 31 -16.33 4.93 4.30
CA LEU A 31 -16.30 4.09 5.49
C LEU A 31 -15.70 4.81 6.73
N GLY A 32 -15.04 5.95 6.54
CA GLY A 32 -14.41 6.74 7.61
C GLY A 32 -12.97 6.32 7.92
N ILE A 33 -12.32 5.58 7.01
CA ILE A 33 -10.91 5.22 7.17
C ILE A 33 -10.03 6.45 6.97
N THR A 34 -9.07 6.63 7.86
CA THR A 34 -8.09 7.70 7.78
C THR A 34 -6.72 7.19 7.38
N GLU A 35 -6.32 5.96 7.71
CA GLU A 35 -4.99 5.45 7.36
C GLU A 35 -5.07 4.19 6.53
N ILE A 36 -4.31 4.16 5.43
CA ILE A 36 -3.97 2.90 4.76
C ILE A 36 -2.79 2.30 5.51
N TYR A 37 -3.01 1.14 6.12
CA TYR A 37 -1.94 0.30 6.62
C TYR A 37 -1.52 -0.67 5.53
N ALA A 38 -0.41 -0.38 4.87
CA ALA A 38 0.08 -1.14 3.73
C ALA A 38 0.98 -2.30 4.17
N SER A 39 0.78 -3.49 3.60
CA SER A 39 1.76 -4.58 3.66
C SER A 39 3.10 -4.18 3.01
N PRO A 40 4.18 -4.96 3.16
CA PRO A 40 5.47 -4.64 2.54
C PRO A 40 5.33 -4.41 1.03
N VAL A 41 5.85 -3.27 0.56
CA VAL A 41 5.77 -2.83 -0.84
C VAL A 41 7.05 -3.09 -1.64
N PHE A 42 8.13 -3.48 -0.98
CA PHE A 42 9.40 -3.77 -1.63
C PHE A 42 9.36 -5.10 -2.39
N SER A 43 10.29 -5.26 -3.33
CA SER A 43 10.41 -6.45 -4.16
C SER A 43 10.64 -7.67 -3.28
N SER A 44 9.75 -8.65 -3.41
CA SER A 44 9.78 -9.95 -2.73
C SER A 44 9.96 -11.08 -3.75
N ARG A 45 10.06 -12.33 -3.28
CA ARG A 45 10.13 -13.48 -4.19
C ARG A 45 8.93 -13.46 -5.15
N LYS A 46 9.19 -13.83 -6.40
CA LYS A 46 8.18 -13.90 -7.46
C LYS A 46 6.96 -14.71 -6.99
N GLY A 47 5.76 -14.15 -7.14
CA GLY A 47 4.51 -14.77 -6.72
C GLY A 47 4.28 -14.77 -5.20
N SER A 48 5.01 -13.96 -4.44
CA SER A 48 4.78 -13.84 -3.00
C SER A 48 3.39 -13.25 -2.72
N PRO A 49 2.55 -13.93 -1.92
CA PRO A 49 1.23 -13.40 -1.59
C PRO A 49 1.26 -12.31 -0.52
N HIS A 50 2.41 -12.10 0.14
CA HIS A 50 2.50 -11.34 1.39
C HIS A 50 3.64 -10.31 1.47
N GLY A 51 4.69 -10.41 0.64
CA GLY A 51 5.76 -9.42 0.59
C GLY A 51 6.86 -9.51 1.68
N TYR A 52 6.69 -10.32 2.73
CA TYR A 52 7.69 -10.45 3.81
C TYR A 52 9.02 -11.11 3.43
N ASP A 53 9.06 -11.83 2.32
CA ASP A 53 10.24 -12.47 1.77
C ASP A 53 10.94 -11.54 0.77
N VAL A 54 11.37 -10.40 1.29
CA VAL A 54 12.03 -9.32 0.55
C VAL A 54 13.32 -9.83 -0.09
N VAL A 55 13.47 -9.57 -1.40
CA VAL A 55 14.68 -9.88 -2.17
C VAL A 55 15.44 -8.61 -2.54
N ASN A 56 14.76 -7.46 -2.59
CA ASN A 56 15.40 -6.16 -2.83
C ASN A 56 14.62 -5.03 -2.13
N PRO A 57 15.15 -4.48 -1.02
CA PRO A 57 14.52 -3.36 -0.29
C PRO A 57 14.69 -2.00 -1.00
N GLY A 58 15.52 -1.91 -2.04
CA GLY A 58 15.71 -0.69 -2.82
C GLY A 58 14.79 -0.58 -4.04
N LYS A 59 13.86 -1.52 -4.22
CA LYS A 59 12.96 -1.55 -5.38
C LYS A 59 11.53 -1.88 -4.97
N ILE A 60 10.55 -1.09 -5.43
CA ILE A 60 9.12 -1.40 -5.26
C ILE A 60 8.73 -2.62 -6.09
N SER A 61 7.83 -3.44 -5.56
CA SER A 61 7.36 -4.66 -6.22
C SER A 61 6.62 -4.34 -7.53
N GLU A 62 7.16 -4.83 -8.64
CA GLU A 62 6.50 -4.76 -9.95
C GLU A 62 5.18 -5.54 -9.96
N GLU A 63 5.11 -6.66 -9.23
CA GLU A 63 3.90 -7.47 -9.12
C GLU A 63 2.77 -6.72 -8.38
N ALA A 64 3.12 -5.79 -7.49
CA ALA A 64 2.15 -4.93 -6.82
C ALA A 64 1.77 -3.70 -7.67
N GLY A 65 2.42 -3.44 -8.80
CA GLY A 65 2.13 -2.30 -9.68
C GLY A 65 3.27 -1.27 -9.80
N GLY A 66 4.44 -1.54 -9.22
CA GLY A 66 5.65 -0.72 -9.40
C GLY A 66 5.62 0.65 -8.69
N GLU A 67 6.70 1.39 -8.87
CA GLU A 67 6.93 2.69 -8.20
C GLU A 67 5.92 3.75 -8.63
N GLU A 68 5.64 3.88 -9.93
CA GLU A 68 4.64 4.81 -10.46
C GLU A 68 3.23 4.50 -9.92
N GLY A 69 2.88 3.23 -9.80
CA GLY A 69 1.60 2.80 -9.22
C GLY A 69 1.47 3.20 -7.76
N LEU A 70 2.55 3.07 -6.98
CA LEU A 70 2.61 3.49 -5.59
C LEU A 70 2.50 5.01 -5.46
N GLU A 71 3.26 5.77 -6.25
CA GLU A 71 3.22 7.23 -6.26
C GLU A 71 1.81 7.76 -6.55
N ARG A 72 1.16 7.21 -7.58
CA ARG A 72 -0.22 7.57 -7.93
C ARG A 72 -1.21 7.28 -6.80
N LEU A 73 -1.08 6.12 -6.16
CA LEU A 73 -1.91 5.74 -5.01
C LEU A 73 -1.71 6.70 -3.84
N LEU A 74 -0.47 7.02 -3.49
CA LEU A 74 -0.14 7.94 -2.40
C LEU A 74 -0.68 9.34 -2.65
N GLN A 75 -0.54 9.86 -3.86
CA GLN A 75 -1.08 11.16 -4.24
C GLN A 75 -2.61 11.20 -4.07
N ASN A 76 -3.31 10.17 -4.55
CA ASN A 76 -4.77 10.10 -4.48
C ASN A 76 -5.31 9.86 -3.07
N ALA A 77 -4.56 9.11 -2.24
CA ALA A 77 -4.87 8.96 -0.82
C ALA A 77 -4.74 10.31 -0.11
N ALA A 78 -3.67 11.07 -0.40
CA ALA A 78 -3.46 12.40 0.18
C ALA A 78 -4.57 13.39 -0.20
N GLU A 79 -5.02 13.40 -1.45
CA GLU A 79 -6.17 14.21 -1.91
C GLU A 79 -7.48 13.88 -1.16
N LYS A 80 -7.60 12.65 -0.66
CA LYS A 80 -8.74 12.17 0.14
C LYS A 80 -8.52 12.34 1.64
N ASN A 81 -7.47 13.05 2.06
CA ASN A 81 -7.04 13.19 3.46
C ASN A 81 -6.74 11.85 4.15
N MET A 82 -6.39 10.81 3.38
CA MET A 82 -5.94 9.53 3.88
C MET A 82 -4.41 9.51 3.96
N GLY A 83 -3.86 8.97 5.05
CA GLY A 83 -2.42 8.83 5.23
C GLY A 83 -1.97 7.39 5.09
N TRP A 84 -0.68 7.19 5.28
CA TRP A 84 0.00 5.94 4.97
C TRP A 84 0.80 5.43 6.16
N ILE A 85 0.60 4.17 6.52
CA ILE A 85 1.40 3.43 7.49
C ILE A 85 2.06 2.28 6.73
N GLN A 86 3.38 2.30 6.63
CA GLN A 86 4.13 1.29 5.88
C GLN A 86 4.63 0.18 6.82
N ASP A 87 4.29 -1.06 6.49
CA ASP A 87 4.91 -2.25 7.06
C ASP A 87 6.29 -2.49 6.44
N ILE A 88 7.31 -2.72 7.26
CA ILE A 88 8.71 -2.90 6.83
C ILE A 88 9.30 -4.15 7.48
N VAL A 89 10.27 -4.78 6.80
CA VAL A 89 10.89 -6.04 7.23
C VAL A 89 12.41 -5.84 7.40
N PRO A 90 12.87 -5.35 8.57
CA PRO A 90 14.27 -4.96 8.78
C PRO A 90 15.20 -6.07 9.30
N ASN A 91 14.66 -7.21 9.73
CA ASN A 91 15.43 -8.34 10.29
C ASN A 91 15.97 -9.24 9.20
#